data_AF-A0A200QEY2-F1
#
_entry.id   AF-A0A200QEY2-F1
#
_cell.length_a   1.000
_cell.length_b   1.000
_cell.length_c   1.000
_cell.angle_alpha   90.00
_cell.angle_beta   90.00
_cell.angle_gamma   90.00
#
_symmetry.space_group_name_H-M   'P 1'
#
loop_
_entity.id
_entity.type
_entity.pdbx_description
1 polymer ?
#
loop_
_entity_poly.entity_id
_entity_poly.type
_entity_poly.pdbx_seq_one_letter_code
_entity_poly.pdbx_strand_id
1 'polypeptide(L)' 'MGIWIAEMKKGGLQIRYEQEERIHNEGCKDGYVVAHYQDPREMLCLWQKLQETKRAKCCGER' A
#
# COMPACT_ATOMS: atom_id res chain seq x y z
N MET A 1 4.65 11.00 -3.65
CA MET A 1 5.67 10.07 -4.21
C MET A 1 6.58 10.71 -5.27
N GLY A 2 6.05 11.41 -6.30
CA GLY A 2 6.87 11.88 -7.43
C GLY A 2 8.06 12.82 -7.12
N ILE A 3 7.91 13.71 -6.13
CA ILE A 3 8.98 14.66 -5.73
C ILE A 3 10.22 13.91 -5.23
N TRP A 4 10.05 12.95 -4.31
CA TRP A 4 11.14 12.17 -3.75
C TRP A 4 11.90 11.35 -4.80
N ILE A 5 11.18 10.78 -5.78
CA ILE A 5 11.79 10.03 -6.87
C ILE A 5 12.72 10.93 -7.70
N ALA A 6 12.29 12.17 -7.97
CA ALA A 6 13.09 13.14 -8.72
C ALA A 6 14.36 13.54 -7.95
N GLU A 7 14.27 13.75 -6.64
CA GLU A 7 15.43 14.06 -5.80
C GLU A 7 16.42 12.89 -5.69
N MET A 8 15.91 11.66 -5.49
CA MET A 8 16.75 10.46 -5.44
C MET A 8 17.50 10.25 -6.76
N LYS A 9 16.83 10.48 -7.90
CA LYS A 9 17.46 10.42 -9.22
C LYS A 9 18.56 11.47 -9.38
N LYS A 10 18.36 12.70 -8.90
CA LYS A 10 19.40 13.74 -8.87
C LYS A 10 20.59 13.36 -7.99
N GLY A 11 20.35 12.64 -6.89
CA GLY A 11 21.37 12.11 -6.00
C GLY A 11 22.14 10.90 -6.57
N GLY A 12 21.87 10.47 -7.81
CA GLY A 12 22.57 9.36 -8.46
C GLY A 12 22.06 7.96 -8.08
N LEU A 13 20.94 7.86 -7.37
CA LEU A 13 20.31 6.57 -7.07
C LEU A 13 19.69 5.98 -8.35
N GLN A 14 19.88 4.68 -8.55
CA GLN A 14 19.22 3.92 -9.61
C GLN A 14 17.76 3.69 -9.21
N ILE A 15 16.83 4.24 -9.99
CA ILE A 15 15.39 4.11 -9.76
C ILE A 15 14.83 2.97 -10.63
N ARG A 16 14.19 1.99 -10.00
CA ARG A 16 13.43 0.94 -10.67
C ARG A 16 11.94 1.14 -10.39
N TYR A 17 11.15 1.13 -11.45
CA TYR A 17 9.69 1.09 -11.35
C TYR A 17 9.26 -0.36 -11.47
N GLU A 18 8.50 -0.84 -10.49
CA GLU A 18 7.93 -2.18 -10.50
C GLU A 18 6.42 -2.07 -10.38
N GLN A 19 5.73 -2.91 -11.14
CA GLN A 19 4.29 -3.11 -10.98
C GLN A 19 4.09 -4.28 -10.02
N GLU A 20 3.36 -4.03 -8.94
CA GLU A 20 2.95 -5.05 -7.97
C GLU A 20 1.43 -5.11 -7.97
N GLU A 21 0.88 -6.19 -8.51
CA GLU A 21 -0.56 -6.37 -8.70
C GLU A 21 -1.31 -6.46 -7.37
N ARG A 22 -0.63 -6.80 -6.26
CA ARG A 22 -1.21 -6.83 -4.92
C ARG A 22 -1.42 -5.44 -4.32
N ILE A 23 -0.95 -4.36 -4.96
CA ILE A 23 -1.05 -2.98 -4.47
C ILE A 23 -2.18 -2.24 -5.20
N HIS A 24 -3.04 -1.55 -4.45
CA HIS A 24 -4.07 -0.68 -4.99
C HIS A 24 -3.83 0.77 -4.53
N ASN A 25 -3.68 1.68 -5.50
CA ASN A 25 -3.27 3.06 -5.26
C ASN A 25 -4.44 4.04 -5.10
N GLU A 26 -5.69 3.62 -5.33
CA GLU A 26 -6.86 4.50 -5.23
C GLU A 26 -7.49 4.50 -3.84
N GLY A 27 -7.17 3.52 -3.00
CA GLY A 27 -7.82 3.36 -1.71
C GLY A 27 -7.64 1.96 -1.14
N CYS A 28 -8.40 1.63 -0.11
CA CYS A 28 -8.53 0.24 0.30
C CYS A 28 -9.49 -0.52 -0.62
N LYS A 29 -9.08 -1.70 -1.05
CA LYS A 29 -9.94 -2.66 -1.76
C LYS A 29 -9.64 -4.07 -1.30
N ASP A 30 -10.68 -4.87 -1.07
CA ASP A 30 -10.54 -6.28 -0.73
C ASP A 30 -9.70 -7.01 -1.78
N GLY A 31 -8.79 -7.87 -1.32
CA GLY A 31 -7.82 -8.59 -2.14
C GLY A 31 -6.46 -7.88 -2.30
N TYR A 32 -6.33 -6.62 -1.89
CA TYR A 32 -5.09 -5.84 -2.01
C TYR A 32 -4.43 -5.57 -0.66
N VAL A 33 -3.10 -5.70 -0.59
CA VAL A 33 -2.34 -5.68 0.68
C VAL A 33 -1.82 -4.29 1.06
N VAL A 34 -1.78 -3.36 0.11
CA VAL A 34 -1.43 -1.96 0.36
C VAL A 34 -2.65 -1.12 0.08
N ALA A 35 -3.04 -0.33 1.08
CA ALA A 35 -4.14 0.60 0.97
C ALA A 35 -3.59 2.02 1.01
N HIS A 36 -3.78 2.76 -0.08
CA HIS A 36 -3.51 4.19 -0.10
C HIS A 36 -4.64 4.89 0.68
N TYR A 37 -4.35 5.95 1.43
CA TYR A 37 -5.34 6.74 2.18
C TYR A 37 -6.14 6.02 3.29
N GLN A 38 -5.57 5.01 3.97
CA GLN A 38 -6.17 4.44 5.20
C GLN A 38 -5.56 4.97 6.48
N ASP A 39 -6.39 5.02 7.52
CA ASP A 39 -5.96 5.43 8.85
C ASP A 39 -5.01 4.40 9.48
N PRO A 40 -4.09 4.81 10.38
CA PRO A 40 -3.16 3.89 11.02
C PRO A 40 -3.83 2.68 11.70
N ARG A 41 -5.05 2.85 12.24
CA ARG A 41 -5.82 1.76 12.85
C ARG A 41 -6.34 0.75 11.83
N GLU A 42 -6.75 1.22 10.66
CA GLU A 42 -7.24 0.36 9.58
C GLU A 42 -6.11 -0.49 9.00
N MET A 43 -4.89 0.07 8.89
CA MET A 43 -3.70 -0.66 8.47
C MET A 43 -3.33 -1.80 9.42
N LEU A 44 -3.42 -1.57 10.74
CA LEU A 44 -3.20 -2.63 11.74
C LEU A 44 -4.26 -3.74 11.64
N CYS A 45 -5.52 -3.35 11.43
CA CYS A 45 -6.61 -4.29 11.23
C CYS A 45 -6.45 -5.11 9.94
N LEU A 46 -6.03 -4.49 8.83
CA LEU A 46 -5.73 -5.17 7.57
C LEU A 46 -4.65 -6.23 7.78
N TRP A 47 -3.58 -5.87 8.51
CA TRP A 47 -2.49 -6.79 8.84
C TRP A 47 -2.97 -7.99 9.66
N GLN A 48 -3.82 -7.76 10.67
CA GLN A 48 -4.42 -8.84 11.45
C GLN A 48 -5.24 -9.79 10.57
N LYS A 49 -6.16 -9.25 9.74
CA LYS A 49 -6.99 -10.06 8.83
C LYS A 49 -6.15 -10.86 7.84
N LEU A 50 -5.05 -10.30 7.35
CA LEU A 50 -4.13 -11.01 6.47
C LEU A 50 -3.46 -12.19 7.19
N GLN A 51 -3.03 -12.02 8.43
CA GLN A 51 -2.42 -13.09 9.22
C GLN A 51 -3.40 -14.23 9.50
N GLU A 52 -4.63 -13.91 9.92
CA GLU A 52 -5.66 -14.87 10.31
C GLU A 52 -6.28 -15.58 9.11
N THR A 53 -6.64 -14.83 8.07
CA THR A 53 -7.47 -15.35 6.96
C THR A 53 -6.69 -15.62 5.68
N LYS A 54 -5.40 -15.20 5.63
CA LYS A 54 -4.57 -15.19 4.41
C LYS A 54 -5.20 -14.39 3.26
N ARG A 55 -6.13 -13.49 3.58
CA ARG A 55 -6.81 -12.62 2.62
C ARG A 55 -6.74 -11.18 3.10
N ALA A 56 -6.41 -10.28 2.19
CA ALA A 56 -6.50 -8.86 2.45
C ALA A 56 -7.96 -8.42 2.40
N LYS A 57 -8.43 -7.80 3.47
CA LYS A 57 -9.79 -7.27 3.60
C LYS A 57 -9.74 -5.92 4.27
N CYS A 58 -10.45 -4.96 3.70
CA CYS A 58 -10.48 -3.61 4.20
C CYS A 58 -11.06 -3.51 5.62
N CYS A 59 -10.65 -2.45 6.30
CA CYS A 59 -11.11 -2.07 7.63
C CYS A 59 -11.70 -0.65 7.55
N GLY A 60 -12.62 -0.33 8.46
CA GLY A 60 -13.41 0.91 8.43
C GLY A 60 -14.91 0.64 8.46
N GLU A 61 -15.70 1.69 8.70
CA GLU A 61 -17.16 1.64 8.56
C GLU A 61 -17.56 1.64 7.09
N ARG A 62 -18.61 0.87 6.80
CA ARG A 62 -19.24 0.77 5.48
C ARG A 62 -20.10 1.99 5.21
#